data_AF-A0A8S2U9U7-F1
#
_entry.id   AF-A0A8S2U9U7-F1
#
_cell.length_a   1.000
_cell.length_b   1.000
_cell.length_c   1.000
_cell.angle_alpha   90.00
_cell.angle_beta   90.00
_cell.angle_gamma   90.00
#
_symmetry.space_group_name_H-M   'P 1'
#
loop_
_entity.id
_entity.type
_entity.pdbx_description
1 polymer ?
#
loop_
_entity_poly.entity_id
_entity_poly.type
_entity_poly.pdbx_seq_one_letter_code
_entity_poly.pdbx_strand_id
1 'polypeptide(L)'
;MKTILDTEPWLRDPSLVPIPWRSIALHATDFTVAVMWDDNVVHPHPPIIRALHETVEYLKNFGIRIVDWEPIDHQKSWDLISALYYCNGAEEERNIMA
;
A
#
# COMPACT_ATOMS: atom_id res chain seq x y z
N MET A 1 -3.31 13.36 8.99
CA MET A 1 -2.44 12.55 9.87
C MET A 1 -1.86 13.37 11.02
N LYS A 2 -1.17 14.50 10.75
CA LYS A 2 -0.57 15.39 11.78
C LYS A 2 -1.48 15.65 13.00
N THR A 3 -2.71 16.10 12.78
CA THR A 3 -3.68 16.41 13.85
C THR A 3 -3.87 15.28 14.87
N ILE A 4 -3.83 14.02 14.43
CA ILE A 4 -4.02 12.86 15.31
C ILE A 4 -2.71 12.48 16.01
N LEU A 5 -1.57 12.53 15.32
CA LEU A 5 -0.29 12.17 15.93
C LEU A 5 0.20 13.21 16.94
N ASP A 6 -0.18 14.48 16.76
CA ASP A 6 0.13 15.57 17.69
C ASP A 6 -0.60 15.43 19.05
N THR A 7 -1.63 14.58 19.15
CA THR A 7 -2.29 14.29 20.45
C THR A 7 -1.57 13.20 21.24
N GLU A 8 -0.45 12.68 20.72
CA GLU A 8 0.36 11.64 21.35
C GLU A 8 -0.46 10.44 21.83
N PRO A 9 -1.24 9.78 20.94
CA PRO A 9 -2.20 8.75 21.33
C PRO A 9 -1.55 7.54 22.05
N TRP A 10 -0.26 7.31 21.82
CA TRP A 10 0.54 6.29 22.52
C TRP A 10 0.66 6.51 24.03
N LEU A 11 0.43 7.73 24.54
CA LEU A 11 0.34 7.98 25.98
C LEU A 11 -0.93 7.41 26.61
N ARG A 12 -1.98 7.23 25.80
CA ARG A 12 -3.25 6.63 26.22
C ARG A 12 -3.28 5.14 25.93
N ASP A 13 -2.77 4.72 24.77
CA ASP A 13 -2.72 3.32 24.34
C ASP A 13 -1.26 2.90 24.05
N PRO A 14 -0.62 2.17 24.97
CA PRO A 14 0.78 1.77 24.82
C PRO A 14 1.00 0.68 23.75
N SER A 15 -0.06 0.13 23.13
CA SER A 15 0.08 -0.78 21.98
C SER A 15 0.46 -0.06 20.70
N LEU A 16 0.27 1.26 20.65
CA LEU A 16 0.62 2.10 19.50
C LEU A 16 2.11 2.41 19.45
N VAL A 17 2.68 2.42 18.24
CA VAL A 17 4.07 2.83 18.04
C VAL A 17 4.20 4.36 18.22
N PRO A 18 5.07 4.86 19.10
CA PRO A 18 5.16 6.28 19.45
C PRO A 18 5.94 7.08 18.39
N ILE A 19 5.38 7.22 17.19
CA ILE A 19 6.01 7.96 16.08
C ILE A 19 5.31 9.31 15.92
N PRO A 20 5.98 10.43 16.24
CA PRO A 20 5.43 11.76 16.01
C PRO A 20 5.39 12.09 14.51
N TRP A 21 4.53 13.03 14.14
CA TRP A 21 4.51 13.56 12.78
C TRP A 21 5.81 14.30 12.47
N ARG A 22 6.43 13.97 11.33
CA ARG A 22 7.64 14.64 10.84
C ARG A 22 7.31 15.44 9.60
N SER A 23 7.58 16.74 9.64
CA SER A 23 7.53 17.59 8.44
C SER A 23 8.88 17.48 7.74
N ILE A 24 8.87 17.03 6.50
CA ILE A 24 10.09 16.86 5.69
C ILE A 24 9.97 17.79 4.50
N ALA A 25 11.00 18.59 4.26
CA ALA A 25 11.15 19.33 3.02
C ALA A 25 11.88 18.41 2.04
N LEU A 26 11.13 17.83 1.09
CA LEU A 26 11.70 17.09 -0.03
C LEU A 26 11.78 18.03 -1.22
N HIS A 27 12.92 18.04 -1.91
CA HIS A 27 12.95 18.59 -3.26
C HIS A 27 12.12 17.69 -4.18
N ALA A 28 11.45 18.29 -5.17
CA ALA A 28 10.41 17.62 -5.94
C ALA A 28 10.91 16.40 -6.76
N THR A 29 12.22 16.22 -6.88
CA THR A 29 12.88 15.14 -7.66
C THR A 29 13.77 14.24 -6.81
N ASP A 30 13.90 14.47 -5.50
CA ASP A 30 14.85 13.77 -4.62
C ASP A 30 14.30 12.43 -4.11
N PHE A 31 13.69 11.65 -5.00
CA PHE A 31 13.20 10.31 -4.69
C PHE A 31 13.14 9.44 -5.94
N THR A 32 12.89 8.16 -5.72
CA THR A 32 12.73 7.17 -6.77
C THR A 32 11.38 6.51 -6.61
N VAL A 33 10.65 6.39 -7.71
CA VAL A 33 9.37 5.69 -7.74
C VAL A 33 9.59 4.36 -8.44
N ALA A 34 9.29 3.28 -7.74
CA ALA A 34 9.24 1.95 -8.32
C ALA A 34 7.81 1.67 -8.79
N VAL A 35 7.66 1.14 -10.00
CA VAL A 35 6.35 0.93 -10.64
C VAL A 35 6.14 -0.55 -10.88
N MET A 36 5.10 -1.09 -10.24
CA MET A 36 4.60 -2.43 -10.51
C MET A 36 3.45 -2.32 -11.50
N TRP A 37 3.65 -2.83 -12.71
CA TRP A 37 2.67 -2.73 -13.81
C TRP A 37 1.52 -3.72 -13.67
N ASP A 38 1.83 -4.89 -13.13
CA ASP A 38 0.95 -6.02 -12.94
C ASP A 38 1.50 -6.84 -11.77
N ASP A 39 0.63 -7.36 -10.92
CA ASP A 39 1.02 -8.20 -9.80
C ASP A 39 1.05 -9.71 -10.16
N ASN A 40 0.72 -10.04 -11.41
CA ASN A 40 0.54 -11.38 -11.96
C ASN A 40 -0.61 -12.19 -11.33
N VAL A 41 -1.51 -11.54 -10.58
CA VAL A 41 -2.66 -12.16 -9.91
C VAL A 41 -3.96 -11.53 -10.37
N VAL A 42 -4.07 -10.21 -10.30
CA VAL A 42 -5.22 -9.43 -10.75
C VAL A 42 -4.77 -8.39 -11.78
N HIS A 43 -4.92 -8.77 -13.05
CA HIS A 43 -4.52 -7.92 -14.15
C HIS A 43 -5.33 -6.60 -14.18
N PRO A 44 -4.65 -5.44 -14.28
CA PRO A 44 -5.33 -4.15 -14.33
C PRO A 44 -6.14 -4.00 -15.63
N HIS A 45 -7.30 -3.36 -15.52
CA HIS A 45 -8.10 -3.04 -16.70
C HIS A 45 -7.38 -2.02 -17.62
N PRO A 46 -7.67 -2.02 -18.94
CA PRO A 46 -7.07 -1.07 -19.89
C PRO A 46 -7.03 0.41 -19.47
N PRO A 47 -8.09 1.02 -18.88
CA PRO A 47 -8.02 2.40 -18.41
C PRO A 47 -7.02 2.62 -17.26
N ILE A 48 -6.79 1.61 -16.42
CA ILE A 48 -5.80 1.67 -15.32
C ILE A 48 -4.38 1.61 -15.89
N ILE A 49 -4.14 0.69 -16.83
CA ILE A 49 -2.85 0.59 -17.55
C ILE A 49 -2.52 1.92 -18.22
N ARG A 50 -3.48 2.51 -18.94
CA ARG A 50 -3.32 3.82 -19.59
C ARG A 50 -2.95 4.91 -18.58
N ALA A 51 -3.69 5.03 -17.48
CA ALA A 51 -3.43 6.04 -16.46
C ALA A 51 -2.04 5.86 -15.82
N LEU A 52 -1.61 4.62 -15.61
CA LEU A 52 -0.30 4.30 -15.06
C LEU A 52 0.82 4.75 -16.02
N HIS A 53 0.72 4.43 -17.31
CA HIS A 53 1.67 4.90 -18.32
C HIS A 53 1.72 6.43 -18.41
N GLU A 54 0.56 7.09 -18.48
CA GLU A 54 0.48 8.57 -18.53
C GLU A 54 1.17 9.20 -17.32
N THR A 55 0.96 8.64 -16.12
CA THR A 55 1.58 9.11 -14.89
C THR A 55 3.10 8.90 -14.91
N VAL A 56 3.56 7.71 -15.31
CA VAL A 56 5.00 7.39 -15.38
C VAL A 56 5.73 8.31 -16.35
N GLU A 57 5.16 8.55 -17.53
CA GLU A 57 5.77 9.44 -18.52
C GLU A 57 5.80 10.89 -18.03
N TYR A 58 4.75 11.36 -17.36
CA TYR A 58 4.75 12.67 -16.72
C TYR A 58 5.87 12.81 -15.67
N LEU A 59 6.02 11.82 -14.79
CA LEU A 59 7.03 11.84 -13.72
C LEU A 59 8.46 11.77 -14.28
N LYS A 60 8.70 10.95 -15.31
CA LYS A 60 9.99 10.91 -16.02
C LYS A 60 10.33 12.27 -16.64
N ASN A 61 9.38 12.90 -17.31
CA ASN A 61 9.56 14.22 -17.93
C ASN A 61 9.82 15.32 -16.88
N PHE A 62 9.29 15.16 -15.67
CA PHE A 62 9.56 16.04 -14.54
C PHE A 62 10.94 15.81 -13.91
N GLY A 63 11.68 14.78 -14.31
CA GLY A 63 13.02 14.47 -13.83
C GLY A 63 13.08 13.52 -12.63
N ILE A 64 11.96 12.87 -12.26
CA ILE A 64 11.93 11.87 -11.20
C ILE A 64 12.47 10.54 -11.73
N ARG A 65 13.32 9.86 -10.94
CA ARG A 65 13.84 8.54 -11.28
C ARG A 65 12.73 7.49 -11.15
N ILE A 66 12.41 6.82 -12.26
CA ILE A 66 11.47 5.69 -12.29
C ILE A 66 12.24 4.38 -12.46
N VAL A 67 11.85 3.34 -11.74
CA VAL A 67 12.34 1.97 -11.90
C VAL A 67 11.17 1.00 -11.99
N ASP A 68 11.34 -0.10 -12.72
CA ASP A 68 10.34 -1.16 -12.74
C ASP A 68 10.46 -2.00 -11.46
N TRP A 69 9.32 -2.42 -10.92
CA TRP A 69 9.21 -3.26 -9.74
C TRP A 69 8.59 -4.61 -10.11
N GLU A 70 9.33 -5.68 -9.86
CA GLU A 70 8.87 -7.04 -10.09
C GLU A 70 8.09 -7.55 -8.84
N PRO A 71 6.84 -8.01 -8.99
CA PRO A 71 6.10 -8.64 -7.90
C PRO A 71 6.74 -9.98 -7.51
N ILE A 72 6.89 -10.25 -6.21
CA ILE A 72 7.50 -11.49 -5.70
C ILE A 72 6.47 -12.28 -4.91
N ASP A 73 6.10 -13.47 -5.39
CA ASP A 73 5.22 -14.41 -4.69
C ASP A 73 3.87 -13.81 -4.24
N HIS A 74 3.29 -12.89 -5.03
CA HIS A 74 2.03 -12.23 -4.68
C HIS A 74 0.86 -13.22 -4.55
N GLN A 75 0.73 -14.20 -5.45
CA GLN A 75 -0.30 -15.24 -5.34
C GLN A 75 -0.16 -16.05 -4.04
N LYS A 76 1.06 -16.52 -3.75
CA LYS A 76 1.34 -17.29 -2.54
C LYS A 76 1.05 -16.47 -1.29
N SER A 77 1.41 -15.19 -1.31
CA SER A 77 1.11 -14.25 -0.22
C SER A 77 -0.40 -14.10 -0.02
N TRP A 78 -1.16 -13.99 -1.12
CA TRP A 78 -2.62 -13.92 -1.10
C TRP A 78 -3.26 -15.21 -0.54
N ASP A 79 -2.80 -16.37 -0.98
CA ASP A 79 -3.32 -17.67 -0.51
C ASP A 79 -3.11 -17.84 0.99
N LEU A 80 -1.93 -17.43 1.48
CA LEU A 80 -1.62 -17.49 2.91
C LEU A 80 -2.43 -16.49 3.73
N ILE A 81 -2.49 -15.21 3.32
CA ILE A 81 -3.18 -14.17 4.11
C ILE A 81 -4.70 -14.37 4.10
N SER A 82 -5.28 -14.80 2.98
CA SER A 82 -6.73 -15.03 2.88
C SER A 82 -7.20 -16.18 3.76
N ALA A 83 -6.38 -17.23 3.93
CA ALA A 83 -6.66 -18.31 4.88
C ALA A 83 -6.67 -17.81 6.34
N LEU A 84 -5.79 -16.85 6.68
CA LEU A 84 -5.70 -16.28 8.02
C LEU A 84 -6.86 -15.33 8.37
N TYR A 85 -7.67 -14.91 7.40
CA TYR A 85 -8.90 -14.17 7.68
C TYR A 85 -9.96 -15.05 8.35
N TYR A 86 -9.91 -16.37 8.14
CA TYR A 86 -10.90 -17.32 8.66
C TYR A 86 -10.23 -18.50 9.38
N CYS A 87 -9.41 -18.20 10.40
CA CYS A 87 -8.67 -19.22 11.15
C CYS A 87 -9.55 -20.28 11.84
N ASN A 88 -10.80 -19.94 12.17
CA ASN A 88 -11.83 -20.85 12.70
C ASN A 88 -12.78 -21.37 11.61
N GLY A 89 -12.40 -21.21 10.35
CA GLY A 89 -13.21 -21.59 9.20
C GLY A 89 -14.47 -20.74 9.02
N ALA A 90 -14.55 -19.51 9.55
CA ALA A 90 -15.69 -18.60 9.47
C ALA A 90 -16.92 -19.00 10.31
N GLU A 91 -16.69 -19.63 11.47
CA GLU A 91 -17.78 -20.09 12.35
C GLU A 91 -18.62 -18.93 12.90
N GLU A 92 -17.97 -17.84 13.34
CA GLU A 92 -18.65 -16.67 13.90
C GLU A 92 -19.53 -15.97 12.85
N GLU A 93 -19.01 -15.78 11.64
CA GLU A 93 -19.72 -15.14 10.53
C GLU A 93 -20.94 -15.96 10.12
N ARG A 94 -20.82 -17.30 10.07
CA ARG A 94 -21.95 -18.19 9.80
C ARG A 94 -23.03 -18.11 10.88
N ASN A 95 -22.65 -17.94 12.15
CA ASN A 95 -23.61 -17.80 13.24
C ASN A 95 -24.34 -16.44 13.21
N ILE A 96 -23.69 -15.36 12.77
CA ILE A 96 -24.32 -14.03 12.63
C ILE A 96 -25.31 -13.99 11.45
N MET A 97 -25.06 -14.76 10.38
CA MET A 97 -25.89 -14.79 9.17
C MET A 97 -27.10 -15.76 9.26
N ALA A 98 -27.17 -16.61 10.29
CA ALA A 98 -28.27 -17.55 10.52
C ALA A 98 -29.42 -16.93 11.33
#